data_AF-A0A7R8CDM8-F1
#
_entry.id   AF-A0A7R8CDM8-F1
#
_cell.length_a   1.000
_cell.length_b   1.000
_cell.length_c   1.000
_cell.angle_alpha   90.00
_cell.angle_beta   90.00
_cell.angle_gamma   90.00
#
_symmetry.space_group_name_H-M   'P 1'
#
loop_
_entity.id
_entity.type
_entity.pdbx_description
1 polymer ?
#
loop_
_entity_poly.entity_id
_entity_poly.type
_entity_poly.pdbx_seq_one_letter_code
_entity_poly.pdbx_strand_id
1 'polypeptide(L)'
;MEPSAFRHSVRVPRLYKVASHIYEDHINGKGTIKNLIHNTKRHPNIGALLSLVTECVAKRDEITELLKKSKLFEEEPRFNKNLASILITELIWGKGKLPATSRPLEIMLKRQKQLKALSKELCFSQKSQNSFYSHELYLNGSIILQDKASTLPIQALNVKEGSIVMDACAAPGNKTTQIANEERIQILDQTLERAGIHKSLVKVCNIDFTTLNPDDFPDVEYIVLDPSCSSSGILSDVTIGNRLSKLSAFQFKMLEHALKFPNVSKISYSTCSVHKIENEEVIEAIVKKHPHFKVQHVLKKWPTRGLNEYPHGDKFVRATFETDLCSGFFVAILKRIKMKKMNRKED
;
A
#
# COMPACT_ATOMS: atom_id res chain seq x y z
N MET A 1 28.49 26.26 53.88
CA MET A 1 27.43 26.18 52.85
C MET A 1 28.12 26.01 51.52
N GLU A 2 27.99 24.86 50.86
CA GLU A 2 28.51 24.69 49.50
C GLU A 2 27.58 25.37 48.48
N PRO A 3 28.12 25.99 47.41
CA PRO A 3 27.30 26.62 46.39
C PRO A 3 26.54 25.57 45.57
N SER A 4 25.21 25.72 45.51
CA SER A 4 24.34 24.90 44.66
C SER A 4 24.73 25.05 43.18
N ALA A 5 25.48 24.07 42.67
CA ALA A 5 25.86 24.03 41.27
C ALA A 5 24.61 23.84 40.40
N PHE A 6 24.24 24.88 39.65
CA PHE A 6 23.20 24.81 38.62
C PHE A 6 23.57 23.76 37.56
N ARG A 7 23.12 22.52 37.75
CA ARG A 7 23.26 21.44 36.77
C ARG A 7 22.55 21.85 35.48
N HIS A 8 23.31 22.21 34.46
CA HIS A 8 22.78 22.45 33.12
C HIS A 8 21.94 21.26 32.67
N SER A 9 20.77 21.52 32.07
CA SER A 9 19.86 20.47 31.64
C SER A 9 20.55 19.57 30.60
N VAL A 10 20.82 18.33 31.01
CA VAL A 10 21.53 17.38 30.14
C VAL A 10 20.65 17.10 28.92
N ARG A 11 21.24 17.26 27.74
CA ARG A 11 20.51 17.27 26.47
C ARG A 11 20.09 15.86 26.08
N VAL A 12 18.89 15.74 25.52
CA VAL A 12 18.40 14.51 24.88
C VAL A 12 19.42 14.05 23.82
N PRO A 13 19.78 12.74 23.78
CA PRO A 13 20.73 12.23 22.79
C PRO A 13 20.36 12.62 21.35
N ARG A 14 21.37 13.01 20.56
CA ARG A 14 21.18 13.54 19.19
C ARG A 14 20.37 12.59 18.31
N LEU A 15 20.52 11.27 18.48
CA LEU A 15 19.75 10.25 17.78
C LEU A 15 18.24 10.47 17.93
N TYR A 16 17.71 10.47 19.15
CA TYR A 16 16.28 10.60 19.41
C TYR A 16 15.73 11.97 19.03
N LYS A 17 16.52 13.04 19.25
CA LYS A 17 16.13 14.39 18.82
C LYS A 17 16.05 14.49 17.29
N VAL A 18 17.02 13.95 16.55
CA VAL A 18 16.99 13.96 15.08
C VAL A 18 15.85 13.09 14.56
N ALA A 19 15.67 11.89 15.11
CA ALA A 19 14.58 10.99 14.75
C ALA A 19 13.20 11.64 14.95
N SER A 20 12.98 12.42 16.02
CA SER A 20 11.69 13.08 16.25
C SER A 20 11.37 14.15 15.21
N HIS A 21 12.38 14.87 14.71
CA HIS A 21 12.18 15.89 13.66
C HIS A 21 11.95 15.22 12.30
N ILE A 22 12.66 14.14 11.99
CA ILE A 22 12.47 13.39 10.73
C ILE A 22 11.09 12.72 10.71
N TYR A 23 10.65 12.15 11.84
CA TYR A 23 9.30 11.63 12.01
C TYR A 23 8.25 12.73 11.80
N GLU A 24 8.43 13.89 12.44
CA GLU A 24 7.56 15.07 12.28
C GLU A 24 7.51 15.59 10.83
N ASP A 25 8.64 15.69 10.15
CA ASP A 25 8.69 16.11 8.75
C ASP A 25 8.04 15.08 7.82
N HIS A 26 8.14 13.78 8.14
CA HIS A 26 7.52 12.72 7.37
C HIS A 26 5.99 12.69 7.51
N ILE A 27 5.46 12.75 8.74
CA ILE A 27 4.00 12.79 8.98
C ILE A 27 3.35 14.07 8.45
N ASN A 28 4.12 15.17 8.33
CA ASN A 28 3.70 16.41 7.69
C ASN A 28 3.92 16.41 6.16
N GLY A 29 4.23 15.25 5.55
CA GLY A 29 4.32 15.08 4.09
C GLY A 29 5.53 15.73 3.41
N LYS A 30 6.55 16.20 4.16
CA LYS A 30 7.70 16.93 3.58
C LYS A 30 8.68 16.04 2.80
N GLY A 31 8.56 14.72 2.90
CA GLY A 31 9.38 13.79 2.12
C GLY A 31 9.32 12.34 2.61
N THR A 32 10.01 11.44 1.89
CA THR A 32 10.24 10.06 2.35
C THR A 32 11.29 10.02 3.46
N ILE A 33 11.21 9.04 4.36
CA ILE A 33 12.16 8.87 5.47
C ILE A 33 13.62 8.86 4.97
N LYS A 34 13.90 8.14 3.87
CA LYS A 34 15.23 8.09 3.25
C LYS A 34 15.73 9.47 2.81
N ASN A 35 14.90 10.27 2.15
CA ASN A 35 15.27 11.61 1.68
C ASN A 35 15.46 12.59 2.84
N LEU A 36 14.58 12.55 3.85
CA LEU A 36 14.68 13.40 5.05
C LEU A 36 15.94 13.10 5.88
N ILE A 37 16.32 11.82 5.99
CA ILE A 37 17.59 11.40 6.60
C ILE A 37 18.79 11.92 5.80
N HIS A 38 18.77 11.79 4.47
CA HIS A 38 19.85 12.29 3.60
C HIS A 38 20.03 13.81 3.71
N ASN A 39 18.93 14.55 3.81
CA ASN A 39 18.94 16.02 3.93
C ASN A 39 19.31 16.53 5.33
N THR A 40 19.39 15.63 6.33
CA THR A 40 19.83 15.99 7.68
C THR A 40 21.36 16.05 7.75
N LYS A 41 21.92 17.07 8.44
CA LYS A 41 23.38 17.18 8.71
C LYS A 41 23.96 15.84 9.20
N ARG A 42 24.74 15.16 8.33
CA ARG A 42 25.25 13.77 8.46
C ARG A 42 25.30 13.31 9.93
N HIS A 43 24.33 12.49 10.32
CA HIS A 43 24.33 11.85 11.64
C HIS A 43 25.29 10.64 11.58
N PRO A 44 26.16 10.42 12.59
CA PRO A 44 27.16 9.34 12.52
C PRO A 44 26.54 7.94 12.47
N ASN A 45 25.31 7.78 12.98
CA ASN A 45 24.57 6.52 12.88
C ASN A 45 23.29 6.73 12.06
N ILE A 46 23.39 6.51 10.76
CA ILE A 46 22.27 6.62 9.79
C ILE A 46 21.34 5.40 9.90
N GLY A 47 21.90 4.20 10.06
CA GLY A 47 21.13 2.96 10.16
C GLY A 47 20.15 2.95 11.35
N ALA A 48 20.61 3.40 12.52
CA ALA A 48 19.73 3.51 13.70
C ALA A 48 18.64 4.58 13.53
N LEU A 49 18.89 5.69 12.82
CA LEU A 49 17.85 6.66 12.48
C LEU A 49 16.80 6.05 11.55
N LEU A 50 17.25 5.37 10.48
CA LEU A 50 16.36 4.76 9.50
C LEU A 50 15.48 3.69 10.15
N SER A 51 16.07 2.77 10.92
CA SER A 51 15.33 1.74 11.65
C SER A 51 14.33 2.36 12.63
N LEU A 52 14.76 3.26 13.51
CA LEU A 52 13.91 3.81 14.57
C LEU A 52 12.76 4.66 14.04
N VAL A 53 12.98 5.48 13.00
CA VAL A 53 11.91 6.27 12.38
C VAL A 53 10.96 5.38 11.57
N THR A 54 11.46 4.38 10.85
CA THR A 54 10.59 3.48 10.07
C THR A 54 9.70 2.65 10.99
N GLU A 55 10.24 2.10 12.08
CA GLU A 55 9.46 1.37 13.09
C GLU A 55 8.41 2.28 13.76
N CYS A 56 8.77 3.52 14.11
CA CYS A 56 7.85 4.50 14.71
C CYS A 56 6.69 4.88 13.77
N VAL A 57 6.91 4.87 12.45
CA VAL A 57 5.86 5.08 11.45
C VAL A 57 5.00 3.83 11.29
N ALA A 58 5.61 2.64 11.22
CA ALA A 58 4.91 1.37 11.14
C ALA A 58 4.05 1.05 12.37
N LYS A 59 4.39 1.61 13.54
CA LYS A 59 3.71 1.45 14.83
C LYS A 59 2.90 2.67 15.27
N ARG A 60 2.58 3.58 14.35
CA ARG A 60 1.92 4.86 14.65
C ARG A 60 0.62 4.70 15.43
N ASP A 61 -0.22 3.72 15.07
CA ASP A 61 -1.54 3.55 15.68
C ASP A 61 -1.43 2.92 17.07
N GLU A 62 -0.60 1.88 17.24
CA GLU A 62 -0.31 1.32 18.57
C GLU A 62 0.34 2.36 19.48
N ILE A 63 1.26 3.20 18.97
CA ILE A 63 1.89 4.29 19.72
C ILE A 63 0.85 5.35 20.13
N THR A 64 -0.10 5.68 19.25
CA THR A 64 -1.14 6.70 19.52
C THR A 64 -2.08 6.22 20.63
N GLU A 65 -2.53 4.97 20.57
CA GLU A 65 -3.39 4.38 21.62
C GLU A 65 -2.61 4.13 22.92
N LEU A 66 -1.32 3.75 22.86
CA LEU A 66 -0.44 3.70 24.04
C LEU A 66 -0.31 5.08 24.71
N LEU A 67 -0.06 6.14 23.94
CA LEU A 67 0.04 7.50 24.47
C LEU A 67 -1.24 7.94 25.17
N LYS A 68 -2.40 7.67 24.56
CA LYS A 68 -3.73 7.92 25.11
C LYS A 68 -3.98 7.14 26.41
N LYS A 69 -3.80 5.81 26.40
CA LYS A 69 -3.97 4.96 27.62
C LYS A 69 -2.97 5.27 28.73
N SER A 70 -1.77 5.74 28.38
CA SER A 70 -0.72 6.08 29.36
C SER A 70 -0.98 7.38 30.15
N LYS A 71 -1.91 8.22 29.69
CA LYS A 71 -2.18 9.57 30.25
C LYS A 71 -0.97 10.50 30.31
N LEU A 72 0.10 10.21 29.56
CA LEU A 72 1.38 10.93 29.59
C LEU A 72 1.24 12.46 29.49
N PHE A 73 0.36 12.95 28.61
CA PHE A 73 0.19 14.38 28.38
C PHE A 73 -0.77 15.06 29.36
N GLU A 74 -1.50 14.31 30.20
CA GLU A 74 -2.21 14.85 31.36
C GLU A 74 -1.18 15.21 32.46
N GLU A 75 -0.20 14.32 32.68
CA GLU A 75 0.84 14.46 33.71
C GLU A 75 2.02 15.36 33.29
N GLU A 76 2.42 15.33 32.02
CA GLU A 76 3.52 16.14 31.47
C GLU A 76 3.06 16.93 30.20
N PRO A 77 2.20 17.95 30.33
CA PRO A 77 1.60 18.64 29.18
C PRO A 77 2.59 19.32 28.22
N ARG A 78 3.81 19.60 28.68
CA ARG A 78 4.90 20.21 27.89
C ARG A 78 5.81 19.17 27.19
N PHE A 79 5.51 17.88 27.28
CA PHE A 79 6.30 16.84 26.64
C PHE A 79 6.11 16.86 25.11
N ASN A 80 7.19 16.89 24.34
CA ASN A 80 7.11 16.89 22.87
C ASN A 80 6.55 15.55 22.35
N LYS A 81 5.40 15.59 21.67
CA LYS A 81 4.66 14.40 21.23
C LYS A 81 5.49 13.50 20.29
N ASN A 82 6.18 14.08 19.32
CA ASN A 82 6.99 13.35 18.35
C ASN A 82 8.20 12.66 19.01
N LEU A 83 8.80 13.31 20.00
CA LEU A 83 9.84 12.69 20.83
C LEU A 83 9.27 11.56 21.70
N ALA A 84 8.05 11.69 22.23
CA ALA A 84 7.40 10.61 22.98
C ALA A 84 7.20 9.37 22.11
N SER A 85 6.69 9.52 20.88
CA SER A 85 6.53 8.43 19.91
C SER A 85 7.85 7.70 19.63
N ILE A 86 8.93 8.43 19.38
CA ILE A 86 10.27 7.86 19.16
C ILE A 86 10.80 7.11 20.40
N LEU A 87 10.61 7.65 21.60
CA LEU A 87 11.09 7.02 22.83
C LEU A 87 10.27 5.80 23.25
N ILE A 88 8.95 5.80 23.00
CA ILE A 88 8.11 4.61 23.14
C ILE A 88 8.54 3.54 22.14
N THR A 89 8.83 3.92 20.89
CA THR A 89 9.32 2.98 19.86
C THR A 89 10.57 2.24 20.34
N GLU A 90 11.59 2.98 20.78
CA GLU A 90 12.85 2.42 21.31
C GLU A 90 12.65 1.55 22.56
N LEU A 91 11.67 1.87 23.43
CA LEU A 91 11.40 1.15 24.67
C LEU A 91 10.59 -0.15 24.50
N ILE A 92 9.76 -0.24 23.47
CA ILE A 92 8.83 -1.36 23.24
C ILE A 92 9.32 -2.28 22.13
N TRP A 93 9.72 -1.73 20.98
CA TRP A 93 10.14 -2.49 19.78
C TRP A 93 11.62 -2.35 19.44
N GLY A 94 12.30 -1.30 19.94
CA GLY A 94 13.75 -1.13 19.82
C GLY A 94 14.54 -1.86 20.91
N LYS A 95 15.61 -1.21 21.42
CA LYS A 95 16.55 -1.83 22.38
C LYS A 95 15.97 -2.14 23.75
N GLY A 96 14.75 -1.71 24.04
CA GLY A 96 14.06 -1.95 25.31
C GLY A 96 14.69 -1.25 26.51
N LYS A 97 15.61 -0.29 26.28
CA LYS A 97 16.31 0.52 27.28
C LYS A 97 16.57 1.92 26.69
N LEU A 98 16.50 2.95 27.53
CA LEU A 98 16.93 4.30 27.20
C LEU A 98 18.08 4.71 28.13
N PRO A 99 19.05 5.53 27.66
CA PRO A 99 20.04 6.12 28.55
C PRO A 99 19.35 7.13 29.49
N ALA A 100 19.50 6.95 30.80
CA ALA A 100 18.90 7.81 31.83
C ALA A 100 19.65 9.16 31.97
N THR A 101 19.83 9.87 30.85
CA THR A 101 20.69 11.05 30.74
C THR A 101 19.92 12.35 30.59
N SER A 102 18.59 12.36 30.60
CA SER A 102 17.81 13.60 30.50
C SER A 102 16.36 13.40 30.93
N ARG A 103 15.73 14.46 31.46
CA ARG A 103 14.34 14.43 31.96
C ARG A 103 13.35 13.73 31.01
N PRO A 104 13.33 13.96 29.67
CA PRO A 104 12.40 13.26 28.80
C PRO A 104 12.59 11.73 28.79
N LEU A 105 13.83 11.25 28.89
CA LEU A 105 14.14 9.82 28.90
C LEU A 105 13.84 9.21 30.29
N GLU A 106 14.08 9.95 31.38
CA GLU A 106 13.69 9.53 32.74
C GLU A 106 12.17 9.40 32.91
N ILE A 107 11.39 10.33 32.37
CA ILE A 107 9.92 10.30 32.35
C ILE A 107 9.41 9.02 31.65
N MET A 108 10.04 8.64 30.54
CA MET A 108 9.73 7.42 29.79
C MET A 108 10.17 6.15 30.53
N LEU A 109 11.35 6.15 31.15
CA LEU A 109 11.85 5.02 31.95
C LEU A 109 10.97 4.74 33.18
N LYS A 110 10.53 5.78 33.90
CA LYS A 110 9.57 5.64 35.01
C LYS A 110 8.27 4.95 34.59
N ARG A 111 7.78 5.23 33.38
CA ARG A 111 6.55 4.65 32.80
C ARG A 111 6.80 3.36 32.02
N GLN A 112 8.03 2.85 31.93
CA GLN A 112 8.37 1.70 31.08
C GLN A 112 7.56 0.43 31.44
N LYS A 113 7.35 0.15 32.74
CA LYS A 113 6.55 -1.01 33.17
C LYS A 113 5.09 -0.90 32.72
N GLN A 114 4.49 0.29 32.88
CA GLN A 114 3.12 0.59 32.47
C GLN A 114 2.97 0.48 30.94
N LEU A 115 3.86 1.12 30.18
CA LEU A 115 3.86 1.07 28.71
C LEU A 115 4.02 -0.38 28.18
N LYS A 116 4.87 -1.19 28.82
CA LYS A 116 5.04 -2.62 28.49
C LYS A 116 3.85 -3.50 28.89
N ALA A 117 3.07 -3.11 29.90
CA ALA A 117 1.83 -3.80 30.25
C ALA A 117 0.73 -3.45 29.24
N LEU A 118 0.52 -2.16 28.97
CA LEU A 118 -0.44 -1.67 27.98
C LEU A 118 -0.14 -2.24 26.59
N SER A 119 1.12 -2.28 26.15
CA SER A 119 1.46 -2.85 24.83
C SER A 119 1.16 -4.34 24.73
N LYS A 120 1.29 -5.10 25.83
CA LYS A 120 0.88 -6.52 25.87
C LYS A 120 -0.64 -6.68 25.81
N GLU A 121 -1.40 -5.79 26.43
CA GLU A 121 -2.86 -5.73 26.36
C GLU A 121 -3.34 -5.44 24.92
N LEU A 122 -2.79 -4.41 24.27
CA LEU A 122 -3.03 -4.12 22.85
C LEU A 122 -2.65 -5.30 21.95
N CYS A 123 -1.50 -5.94 22.19
CA CYS A 123 -1.11 -7.14 21.48
C CYS A 123 -2.08 -8.32 21.74
N PHE A 124 -2.74 -8.42 22.89
CA PHE A 124 -3.72 -9.49 23.14
C PHE A 124 -5.02 -9.25 22.36
N SER A 125 -5.48 -8.00 22.22
CA SER A 125 -6.62 -7.67 21.35
C SER A 125 -6.30 -7.83 19.85
N GLN A 126 -5.03 -7.70 19.44
CA GLN A 126 -4.58 -7.92 18.05
C GLN A 126 -4.12 -9.36 17.75
N LYS A 127 -3.82 -10.18 18.77
CA LYS A 127 -3.23 -11.52 18.58
C LYS A 127 -4.14 -12.54 17.91
N SER A 128 -5.45 -12.27 17.85
CA SER A 128 -6.40 -13.04 17.04
C SER A 128 -6.15 -12.87 15.53
N GLN A 129 -5.49 -11.79 15.08
CA GLN A 129 -5.32 -11.48 13.65
C GLN A 129 -3.97 -11.93 13.06
N ASN A 130 -2.91 -12.06 13.87
CA ASN A 130 -1.56 -12.39 13.37
C ASN A 130 -1.20 -13.89 13.37
N SER A 131 -2.14 -14.78 13.74
CA SER A 131 -1.91 -16.24 13.78
C SER A 131 -1.54 -16.84 12.42
N PHE A 132 -2.20 -16.38 11.35
CA PHE A 132 -2.10 -17.03 10.04
C PHE A 132 -0.74 -16.85 9.34
N TYR A 133 -0.04 -15.74 9.57
CA TYR A 133 1.31 -15.53 9.02
C TYR A 133 2.37 -16.47 9.62
N SER A 134 2.09 -17.05 10.78
CA SER A 134 2.91 -18.10 11.42
C SER A 134 2.41 -19.53 11.17
N HIS A 135 1.31 -19.69 10.43
CA HIS A 135 0.72 -21.00 10.15
C HIS A 135 1.54 -21.75 9.09
N GLU A 136 1.72 -23.06 9.27
CA GLU A 136 2.55 -23.88 8.38
C GLU A 136 2.14 -23.76 6.91
N LEU A 137 0.84 -23.83 6.61
CA LEU A 137 0.29 -23.63 5.26
C LEU A 137 0.65 -22.29 4.61
N TYR A 138 0.90 -21.23 5.40
CA TYR A 138 1.35 -19.94 4.85
C TYR A 138 2.86 -19.92 4.68
N LEU A 139 3.60 -20.48 5.63
CA LEU A 139 5.07 -20.54 5.60
C LEU A 139 5.61 -21.45 4.49
N ASN A 140 4.90 -22.55 4.18
CA ASN A 140 5.17 -23.44 3.05
C ASN A 140 4.44 -23.02 1.75
N GLY A 141 3.73 -21.89 1.78
CA GLY A 141 3.07 -21.28 0.63
C GLY A 141 1.84 -22.01 0.06
N SER A 142 1.31 -23.03 0.74
CA SER A 142 0.04 -23.68 0.38
C SER A 142 -1.16 -22.73 0.40
N ILE A 143 -1.10 -21.65 1.20
CA ILE A 143 -2.10 -20.57 1.20
C ILE A 143 -1.43 -19.20 1.06
N ILE A 144 -2.08 -18.30 0.33
CA ILE A 144 -1.71 -16.88 0.24
C ILE A 144 -2.77 -16.07 0.97
N LEU A 145 -2.35 -15.28 1.96
CA LEU A 145 -3.25 -14.34 2.65
C LEU A 145 -3.43 -13.10 1.77
N GLN A 146 -4.68 -12.78 1.45
CA GLN A 146 -5.04 -11.67 0.58
C GLN A 146 -6.39 -11.07 0.97
N ASP A 147 -6.48 -9.73 0.91
CA ASP A 147 -7.76 -9.03 1.09
C ASP A 147 -8.75 -9.39 -0.02
N LYS A 148 -10.00 -9.67 0.36
CA LYS A 148 -11.12 -10.05 -0.51
C LYS A 148 -11.33 -9.08 -1.68
N ALA A 149 -11.12 -7.78 -1.51
CA ALA A 149 -11.25 -6.80 -2.59
C ALA A 149 -10.14 -6.95 -3.65
N SER A 150 -8.95 -7.39 -3.24
CA SER A 150 -7.79 -7.60 -4.12
C SER A 150 -7.94 -8.83 -5.03
N THR A 151 -8.99 -9.65 -4.88
CA THR A 151 -9.32 -10.75 -5.80
C THR A 151 -10.31 -10.34 -6.91
N LEU A 152 -11.07 -9.27 -6.68
CA LEU A 152 -12.09 -8.77 -7.61
C LEU A 152 -11.55 -8.43 -9.02
N PRO A 153 -10.33 -7.88 -9.21
CA PRO A 153 -9.79 -7.59 -10.54
C PRO A 153 -9.70 -8.83 -11.44
N ILE A 154 -9.21 -9.94 -10.89
CA ILE A 154 -9.01 -11.18 -11.65
C ILE A 154 -10.35 -11.87 -11.93
N GLN A 155 -11.21 -11.93 -10.91
CA GLN A 155 -12.57 -12.46 -11.05
C GLN A 155 -13.40 -11.65 -12.07
N ALA A 156 -13.29 -10.33 -12.06
CA ALA A 156 -13.97 -9.44 -13.00
C ALA A 156 -13.42 -9.56 -14.42
N LEU A 157 -12.10 -9.71 -14.57
CA LEU A 157 -11.44 -9.86 -15.86
C LEU A 157 -11.92 -11.12 -16.58
N ASN A 158 -12.24 -12.20 -15.83
CA ASN A 158 -12.73 -13.47 -16.34
C ASN A 158 -11.87 -13.92 -17.55
N VAL A 159 -10.61 -14.18 -17.24
CA VAL A 159 -9.60 -14.74 -18.14
C VAL A 159 -10.09 -16.08 -18.69
N LYS A 160 -9.71 -16.42 -19.92
CA LYS A 160 -9.96 -17.75 -20.49
C LYS A 160 -8.75 -18.63 -20.25
N GLU A 161 -9.00 -19.91 -20.07
CA GLU A 161 -7.95 -20.92 -20.07
C GLU A 161 -7.14 -20.88 -21.39
N GLY A 162 -5.82 -21.04 -21.29
CA GLY A 162 -4.89 -20.97 -22.42
C GLY A 162 -4.53 -19.57 -22.92
N SER A 163 -5.22 -18.51 -22.47
CA SER A 163 -4.90 -17.13 -22.87
C SER A 163 -3.69 -16.56 -22.13
N ILE A 164 -2.88 -15.74 -22.81
CA ILE A 164 -1.75 -15.03 -22.20
C ILE A 164 -2.24 -13.76 -21.52
N VAL A 165 -1.85 -13.60 -20.25
CA VAL A 165 -2.17 -12.46 -19.39
C VAL A 165 -0.89 -11.76 -18.98
N MET A 166 -0.88 -10.43 -19.06
CA MET A 166 0.20 -9.60 -18.54
C MET A 166 -0.25 -8.87 -17.28
N ASP A 167 0.45 -9.09 -16.17
CA ASP A 167 0.31 -8.28 -14.96
C ASP A 167 1.34 -7.15 -14.98
N ALA A 168 0.87 -5.95 -15.30
CA ALA A 168 1.69 -4.78 -15.52
C ALA A 168 2.26 -4.17 -14.23
N CYS A 169 1.75 -4.58 -13.07
CA CYS A 169 2.10 -4.03 -11.75
C CYS A 169 2.34 -5.16 -10.74
N ALA A 170 2.94 -6.27 -11.18
CA ALA A 170 2.86 -7.56 -10.47
C ALA A 170 3.31 -7.55 -9.00
N ALA A 171 4.31 -6.75 -8.60
CA ALA A 171 4.84 -6.78 -7.22
C ALA A 171 3.77 -6.35 -6.18
N PRO A 172 3.47 -7.17 -5.14
CA PRO A 172 4.26 -8.29 -4.63
C PRO A 172 3.95 -9.70 -5.19
N GLY A 173 2.91 -9.87 -6.02
CA GLY A 173 2.62 -11.09 -6.78
C GLY A 173 1.19 -11.62 -6.62
N ASN A 174 0.45 -11.20 -5.58
CA ASN A 174 -0.78 -11.87 -5.14
C ASN A 174 -1.93 -11.85 -6.19
N LYS A 175 -1.99 -10.85 -7.07
CA LYS A 175 -2.97 -10.83 -8.17
C LYS A 175 -2.56 -11.80 -9.26
N THR A 176 -1.28 -11.78 -9.61
CA THR A 176 -0.71 -12.72 -10.58
C THR A 176 -0.90 -14.17 -10.12
N THR A 177 -0.74 -14.48 -8.83
CA THR A 177 -0.92 -15.86 -8.32
C THR A 177 -2.34 -16.39 -8.47
N GLN A 178 -3.36 -15.55 -8.47
CA GLN A 178 -4.74 -15.97 -8.79
C GLN A 178 -4.94 -16.30 -10.27
N ILE A 179 -4.16 -15.70 -11.17
CA ILE A 179 -4.24 -15.94 -12.61
C ILE A 179 -3.74 -17.37 -12.94
N ALA A 180 -2.91 -17.95 -12.08
CA ALA A 180 -2.25 -19.25 -12.27
C ALA A 180 -2.97 -20.47 -11.61
N ASN A 181 -4.23 -20.31 -11.17
CA ASN A 181 -5.04 -21.36 -10.53
C ASN A 181 -5.22 -22.64 -11.40
N GLU A 182 -5.30 -23.88 -10.89
CA GLU A 182 -5.11 -24.41 -9.52
C GLU A 182 -4.08 -25.56 -9.44
N GLU A 183 -3.85 -26.34 -10.50
CA GLU A 183 -2.79 -27.37 -10.50
C GLU A 183 -1.37 -26.78 -10.67
N ARG A 184 -1.27 -25.50 -11.03
CA ARG A 184 -0.15 -24.98 -11.83
C ARG A 184 0.18 -23.46 -11.68
N ILE A 185 0.37 -23.00 -10.46
CA ILE A 185 1.64 -22.36 -9.99
C ILE A 185 2.43 -21.39 -10.95
N GLN A 186 2.87 -20.14 -10.65
CA GLN A 186 2.71 -19.08 -9.61
C GLN A 186 3.81 -17.98 -9.84
N ILE A 187 4.07 -16.98 -8.95
CA ILE A 187 4.80 -15.73 -9.32
C ILE A 187 5.95 -15.19 -8.41
N LEU A 188 6.95 -14.55 -9.09
CA LEU A 188 8.10 -13.71 -8.63
C LEU A 188 9.10 -14.27 -7.60
N ASP A 189 10.12 -15.00 -8.06
CA ASP A 189 11.29 -15.61 -7.35
C ASP A 189 11.16 -15.88 -5.83
N GLN A 190 11.18 -14.89 -4.93
CA GLN A 190 10.98 -15.12 -3.48
C GLN A 190 9.55 -15.57 -3.12
N THR A 191 8.58 -15.11 -3.91
CA THR A 191 7.24 -15.65 -4.18
C THR A 191 7.25 -17.16 -4.50
N LEU A 192 7.93 -17.49 -5.61
CA LEU A 192 8.00 -18.81 -6.24
C LEU A 192 8.63 -19.89 -5.35
N GLU A 193 9.79 -19.59 -4.76
CA GLU A 193 10.60 -20.55 -4.02
C GLU A 193 9.89 -21.04 -2.76
N ARG A 194 9.23 -20.13 -2.03
CA ARG A 194 8.56 -20.46 -0.77
C ARG A 194 7.32 -21.32 -0.94
N ALA A 195 6.72 -21.29 -2.13
CA ALA A 195 5.39 -21.83 -2.38
C ALA A 195 5.36 -22.97 -3.40
N GLY A 196 6.52 -23.45 -3.89
CA GLY A 196 6.67 -24.77 -4.52
C GLY A 196 6.53 -24.83 -6.06
N ILE A 197 7.02 -23.82 -6.79
CA ILE A 197 6.44 -23.46 -8.08
C ILE A 197 7.38 -23.69 -9.29
N HIS A 198 6.87 -24.30 -10.37
CA HIS A 198 7.61 -24.49 -11.63
C HIS A 198 7.67 -23.21 -12.49
N LYS A 199 8.89 -22.78 -12.86
CA LYS A 199 9.16 -21.55 -13.64
C LYS A 199 8.65 -21.53 -15.10
N SER A 200 7.96 -22.57 -15.57
CA SER A 200 7.57 -22.73 -16.98
C SER A 200 6.29 -22.00 -17.39
N LEU A 201 5.51 -21.50 -16.43
CA LEU A 201 4.19 -20.89 -16.69
C LEU A 201 4.16 -19.37 -16.54
N VAL A 202 5.20 -18.79 -15.95
CA VAL A 202 5.30 -17.36 -15.66
C VAL A 202 6.65 -16.83 -16.10
N LYS A 203 6.62 -15.91 -17.07
CA LYS A 203 7.78 -15.13 -17.48
C LYS A 203 7.83 -13.83 -16.66
N VAL A 204 8.83 -13.73 -15.79
CA VAL A 204 9.07 -12.52 -14.99
C VAL A 204 9.89 -11.51 -15.79
N CYS A 205 9.36 -10.29 -15.95
CA CYS A 205 10.06 -9.17 -16.60
C CYS A 205 10.20 -8.01 -15.60
N ASN A 206 11.43 -7.70 -15.18
CA ASN A 206 11.72 -6.56 -14.29
C ASN A 206 12.02 -5.30 -15.13
N ILE A 207 10.98 -4.71 -15.72
CA ILE A 207 11.05 -3.56 -16.64
C ILE A 207 9.90 -2.59 -16.31
N ASP A 208 10.10 -1.27 -16.50
CA ASP A 208 9.00 -0.30 -16.44
C ASP A 208 7.98 -0.63 -17.54
N PHE A 209 6.75 -0.97 -17.14
CA PHE A 209 5.67 -1.32 -18.07
C PHE A 209 5.46 -0.25 -19.16
N THR A 210 5.64 1.05 -18.85
CA THR A 210 5.46 2.13 -19.81
C THR A 210 6.57 2.28 -20.84
N THR A 211 7.70 1.56 -20.68
CA THR A 211 8.83 1.52 -21.62
C THR A 211 8.88 0.26 -22.48
N LEU A 212 8.01 -0.72 -22.23
CA LEU A 212 7.87 -1.89 -23.10
C LEU A 212 7.38 -1.46 -24.48
N ASN A 213 7.82 -2.16 -25.52
CA ASN A 213 7.19 -2.04 -26.84
C ASN A 213 5.99 -3.02 -26.90
N PRO A 214 4.74 -2.54 -27.07
CA PRO A 214 3.57 -3.43 -27.09
C PRO A 214 3.58 -4.46 -28.23
N ASP A 215 4.27 -4.16 -29.34
CA ASP A 215 4.39 -5.04 -30.49
C ASP A 215 5.33 -6.24 -30.24
N ASP A 216 6.20 -6.19 -29.22
CA ASP A 216 7.06 -7.31 -28.80
C ASP A 216 6.26 -8.39 -28.03
N PHE A 217 5.00 -8.09 -27.67
CA PHE A 217 4.11 -8.95 -26.89
C PHE A 217 2.76 -9.16 -27.61
N PRO A 218 2.76 -9.63 -28.87
CA PRO A 218 1.56 -9.69 -29.70
C PRO A 218 0.51 -10.64 -29.13
N ASP A 219 0.91 -11.69 -28.41
CA ASP A 219 0.00 -12.75 -27.93
C ASP A 219 -0.76 -12.38 -26.64
N VAL A 220 -0.49 -11.22 -26.04
CA VAL A 220 -1.17 -10.77 -24.81
C VAL A 220 -2.64 -10.43 -25.13
N GLU A 221 -3.56 -11.25 -24.62
CA GLU A 221 -5.01 -11.06 -24.79
C GLU A 221 -5.66 -10.29 -23.63
N TYR A 222 -5.00 -10.28 -22.46
CA TYR A 222 -5.53 -9.73 -21.21
C TYR A 222 -4.44 -8.96 -20.45
N ILE A 223 -4.78 -7.80 -19.88
CA ILE A 223 -3.89 -7.07 -18.97
C ILE A 223 -4.55 -6.90 -17.60
N VAL A 224 -3.76 -7.11 -16.54
CA VAL A 224 -4.08 -6.68 -15.17
C VAL A 224 -3.24 -5.45 -14.87
N LEU A 225 -3.91 -4.36 -14.49
CA LEU A 225 -3.31 -3.06 -14.23
C LEU A 225 -3.76 -2.57 -12.85
N ASP A 226 -2.92 -2.83 -11.84
CA ASP A 226 -3.09 -2.40 -10.44
C ASP A 226 -2.00 -1.38 -10.08
N PRO A 227 -2.01 -0.17 -10.68
CA PRO A 227 -0.95 0.82 -10.53
C PRO A 227 -0.87 1.39 -9.12
N SER A 228 0.26 2.02 -8.80
CA SER A 228 0.43 2.73 -7.53
C SER A 228 -0.70 3.74 -7.28
N CYS A 229 -1.41 3.51 -6.19
CA CYS A 229 -2.54 4.30 -5.70
C CYS A 229 -2.16 5.09 -4.43
N SER A 230 -3.04 6.00 -4.00
CA SER A 230 -2.93 6.67 -2.69
C SER A 230 -2.98 5.71 -1.49
N SER A 231 -3.47 4.49 -1.67
CA SER A 231 -3.76 3.49 -0.62
C SER A 231 -4.80 3.93 0.40
N SER A 232 -5.61 4.94 0.08
CA SER A 232 -6.61 5.53 0.98
C SER A 232 -7.75 4.58 1.40
N GLY A 233 -7.87 3.41 0.76
CA GLY A 233 -8.85 2.37 1.11
C GLY A 233 -8.31 1.30 2.07
N ILE A 234 -7.00 1.24 2.27
CA ILE A 234 -6.32 0.32 3.20
C ILE A 234 -5.75 1.10 4.39
N LEU A 235 -5.14 2.25 4.09
CA LEU A 235 -4.57 3.17 5.05
C LEU A 235 -5.50 4.38 5.19
N SER A 236 -5.67 4.87 6.41
CA SER A 236 -6.29 6.17 6.71
C SER A 236 -5.40 7.37 6.32
N ASP A 237 -4.51 7.19 5.34
CA ASP A 237 -3.48 8.17 4.99
C ASP A 237 -4.03 9.28 4.08
N VAL A 238 -3.76 10.51 4.49
CA VAL A 238 -4.41 11.73 3.98
C VAL A 238 -3.65 12.22 2.74
N THR A 239 -3.62 11.40 1.69
CA THR A 239 -2.98 11.74 0.40
C THR A 239 -3.82 12.80 -0.33
N ILE A 240 -3.58 14.08 -0.01
CA ILE A 240 -4.29 15.23 -0.56
C ILE A 240 -3.45 15.99 -1.61
N GLY A 241 -4.13 16.64 -2.56
CA GLY A 241 -3.56 17.66 -3.44
C GLY A 241 -2.59 17.09 -4.48
N ASN A 242 -1.48 17.80 -4.70
CA ASN A 242 -0.55 17.54 -5.82
C ASN A 242 -0.04 16.09 -5.94
N ARG A 243 0.03 15.32 -4.84
CA ARG A 243 0.40 13.90 -4.91
C ARG A 243 -0.70 13.06 -5.56
N LEU A 244 -1.95 13.29 -5.18
CA LEU A 244 -3.11 12.57 -5.69
C LEU A 244 -3.30 12.80 -7.20
N SER A 245 -3.16 14.06 -7.65
CA SER A 245 -3.22 14.40 -9.08
C SER A 245 -2.06 13.79 -9.89
N LYS A 246 -0.86 13.67 -9.31
CA LYS A 246 0.29 12.99 -9.95
C LYS A 246 0.07 11.48 -10.07
N LEU A 247 -0.53 10.85 -9.05
CA LEU A 247 -0.89 9.43 -9.09
C LEU A 247 -1.95 9.16 -10.16
N SER A 248 -3.03 9.95 -10.20
CA SER A 248 -4.06 9.90 -11.25
C SER A 248 -3.47 10.07 -12.67
N ALA A 249 -2.58 11.05 -12.88
CA ALA A 249 -1.92 11.25 -14.17
C ALA A 249 -1.01 10.06 -14.57
N PHE A 250 -0.33 9.44 -13.60
CA PHE A 250 0.44 8.21 -13.83
C PHE A 250 -0.46 7.02 -14.16
N GLN A 251 -1.56 6.84 -13.43
CA GLN A 251 -2.57 5.81 -13.67
C GLN A 251 -3.18 5.93 -15.07
N PHE A 252 -3.50 7.14 -15.50
CA PHE A 252 -3.93 7.44 -16.87
C PHE A 252 -2.87 7.04 -17.91
N LYS A 253 -1.59 7.42 -17.70
CA LYS A 253 -0.48 7.05 -18.61
C LYS A 253 -0.30 5.52 -18.71
N MET A 254 -0.36 4.83 -17.57
CA MET A 254 -0.28 3.36 -17.49
C MET A 254 -1.41 2.72 -18.29
N LEU A 255 -2.65 3.19 -18.10
CA LEU A 255 -3.82 2.65 -18.79
C LEU A 255 -3.80 2.99 -20.29
N GLU A 256 -3.41 4.20 -20.68
CA GLU A 256 -3.20 4.57 -22.09
C GLU A 256 -2.14 3.68 -22.77
N HIS A 257 -1.05 3.34 -22.08
CA HIS A 257 -0.04 2.43 -22.60
C HIS A 257 -0.61 1.01 -22.80
N ALA A 258 -1.35 0.48 -21.83
CA ALA A 258 -1.95 -0.86 -21.91
C ALA A 258 -2.93 -1.05 -23.10
N LEU A 259 -3.60 0.01 -23.55
CA LEU A 259 -4.52 -0.03 -24.70
C LEU A 259 -3.81 -0.24 -26.05
N LYS A 260 -2.48 -0.03 -26.11
CA LYS A 260 -1.66 -0.12 -27.33
C LYS A 260 -1.33 -1.55 -27.73
N PHE A 261 -1.36 -2.51 -26.80
CA PHE A 261 -1.07 -3.92 -27.07
C PHE A 261 -2.06 -4.49 -28.10
N PRO A 262 -1.59 -5.06 -29.23
CA PRO A 262 -2.41 -5.21 -30.43
C PRO A 262 -3.61 -6.13 -30.24
N ASN A 263 -3.41 -7.30 -29.60
CA ASN A 263 -4.47 -8.29 -29.40
C ASN A 263 -5.18 -8.20 -28.04
N VAL A 264 -4.84 -7.23 -27.19
CA VAL A 264 -5.50 -7.06 -25.88
C VAL A 264 -7.00 -6.85 -26.05
N SER A 265 -7.75 -7.82 -25.56
CA SER A 265 -9.21 -7.89 -25.65
C SER A 265 -9.90 -7.32 -24.41
N LYS A 266 -9.26 -7.44 -23.24
CA LYS A 266 -9.71 -6.84 -21.97
C LYS A 266 -8.54 -6.34 -21.14
N ILE A 267 -8.79 -5.28 -20.38
CA ILE A 267 -7.89 -4.74 -19.35
C ILE A 267 -8.68 -4.63 -18.05
N SER A 268 -8.14 -5.19 -16.97
CA SER A 268 -8.60 -4.90 -15.62
C SER A 268 -7.83 -3.72 -15.07
N TYR A 269 -8.53 -2.63 -14.74
CA TYR A 269 -7.99 -1.53 -13.96
C TYR A 269 -8.49 -1.65 -12.52
N SER A 270 -7.58 -1.55 -11.55
CA SER A 270 -7.96 -1.50 -10.14
C SER A 270 -7.12 -0.54 -9.32
N THR A 271 -7.70 -0.06 -8.22
CA THR A 271 -6.96 0.73 -7.23
C THR A 271 -7.38 0.36 -5.80
N CYS A 272 -6.44 0.61 -4.89
CA CYS A 272 -6.58 0.61 -3.45
C CYS A 272 -7.09 1.97 -2.89
N SER A 273 -7.87 2.72 -3.68
CA SER A 273 -8.27 4.11 -3.39
C SER A 273 -9.79 4.28 -3.34
N VAL A 274 -10.24 5.19 -2.48
CA VAL A 274 -11.64 5.65 -2.47
C VAL A 274 -11.85 6.90 -3.32
N HIS A 275 -10.78 7.57 -3.75
CA HIS A 275 -10.82 8.86 -4.42
C HIS A 275 -11.19 8.74 -5.90
N LYS A 276 -12.27 9.42 -6.30
CA LYS A 276 -12.80 9.41 -7.67
C LYS A 276 -11.83 9.87 -8.76
N ILE A 277 -10.87 10.74 -8.41
CA ILE A 277 -9.78 11.20 -9.28
C ILE A 277 -8.80 10.07 -9.68
N GLU A 278 -8.67 9.01 -8.88
CA GLU A 278 -7.88 7.81 -9.20
C GLU A 278 -8.76 6.70 -9.83
N ASN A 279 -10.08 6.87 -9.83
CA ASN A 279 -11.05 5.81 -10.10
C ASN A 279 -11.90 6.16 -11.33
N GLU A 280 -13.11 6.68 -11.12
CA GLU A 280 -14.05 7.00 -12.18
C GLU A 280 -13.48 8.03 -13.18
N GLU A 281 -12.78 9.06 -12.71
CA GLU A 281 -12.25 10.12 -13.58
C GLU A 281 -11.16 9.61 -14.54
N VAL A 282 -10.32 8.65 -14.09
CA VAL A 282 -9.32 7.99 -14.95
C VAL A 282 -10.02 7.19 -16.06
N ILE A 283 -11.03 6.40 -15.68
CA ILE A 283 -11.73 5.53 -16.64
C ILE A 283 -12.54 6.34 -17.65
N GLU A 284 -13.31 7.34 -17.21
CA GLU A 284 -14.10 8.18 -18.12
C GLU A 284 -13.19 8.97 -19.09
N ALA A 285 -12.07 9.50 -18.62
CA ALA A 285 -11.08 10.15 -19.49
C ALA A 285 -10.51 9.19 -20.54
N ILE A 286 -10.23 7.94 -20.16
CA ILE A 286 -9.72 6.91 -21.07
C ILE A 286 -10.76 6.50 -22.11
N VAL A 287 -11.99 6.15 -21.73
CA VAL A 287 -13.00 5.70 -22.72
C VAL A 287 -13.45 6.83 -23.64
N LYS A 288 -13.42 8.08 -23.18
CA LYS A 288 -13.62 9.27 -24.01
C LYS A 288 -12.52 9.43 -25.07
N LYS A 289 -11.26 9.13 -24.73
CA LYS A 289 -10.11 9.23 -25.64
C LYS A 289 -9.96 8.01 -26.56
N HIS A 290 -10.35 6.82 -26.09
CA HIS A 290 -10.18 5.54 -26.79
C HIS A 290 -11.54 4.83 -27.01
N PRO A 291 -12.41 5.33 -27.92
CA PRO A 291 -13.79 4.83 -28.10
C PRO A 291 -13.89 3.38 -28.62
N HIS A 292 -12.77 2.79 -29.04
CA HIS A 292 -12.66 1.37 -29.38
C HIS A 292 -12.56 0.45 -28.16
N PHE A 293 -12.44 1.01 -26.94
CA PHE A 293 -12.64 0.32 -25.68
C PHE A 293 -13.87 0.86 -24.97
N LYS A 294 -14.66 -0.01 -24.33
CA LYS A 294 -15.80 0.39 -23.47
C LYS A 294 -15.75 -0.34 -22.13
N VAL A 295 -16.32 0.29 -21.11
CA VAL A 295 -16.49 -0.32 -19.79
C VAL A 295 -17.46 -1.51 -19.90
N GLN A 296 -16.99 -2.69 -19.47
CA GLN A 296 -17.80 -3.89 -19.36
C GLN A 296 -18.43 -3.94 -17.96
N HIS A 297 -19.77 -4.12 -17.88
CA HIS A 297 -20.45 -4.38 -16.61
C HIS A 297 -20.08 -5.78 -16.11
N VAL A 298 -19.42 -5.84 -14.96
CA VAL A 298 -18.85 -7.04 -14.33
C VAL A 298 -19.35 -7.23 -12.90
N LEU A 299 -19.17 -8.44 -12.37
CA LEU A 299 -19.55 -8.83 -11.00
C LEU A 299 -20.95 -8.34 -10.60
N LYS A 300 -21.96 -8.56 -11.45
CA LYS A 300 -23.32 -7.96 -11.35
C LYS A 300 -24.04 -8.15 -10.00
N LYS A 301 -23.63 -9.14 -9.20
CA LYS A 301 -24.19 -9.44 -7.87
C LYS A 301 -23.47 -8.71 -6.72
N TRP A 302 -22.34 -8.08 -6.96
CA TRP A 302 -21.63 -7.29 -5.96
C TRP A 302 -22.47 -6.06 -5.56
N PRO A 303 -22.61 -5.72 -4.27
CA PRO A 303 -23.58 -4.72 -3.83
C PRO A 303 -23.11 -3.29 -4.14
N THR A 304 -21.83 -2.99 -3.90
CA THR A 304 -21.30 -1.62 -3.98
C THR A 304 -20.82 -1.26 -5.39
N ARG A 305 -21.27 -0.11 -5.91
CA ARG A 305 -21.00 0.35 -7.29
C ARG A 305 -20.17 1.63 -7.33
N GLY A 306 -19.74 2.00 -8.53
CA GLY A 306 -19.14 3.30 -8.77
C GLY A 306 -20.12 4.44 -8.52
N LEU A 307 -19.58 5.65 -8.47
CA LEU A 307 -20.35 6.85 -8.18
C LEU A 307 -21.40 7.16 -9.26
N ASN A 308 -22.64 7.43 -8.84
CA ASN A 308 -23.81 7.58 -9.73
C ASN A 308 -23.74 8.82 -10.64
N GLU A 309 -22.94 9.83 -10.30
CA GLU A 309 -22.73 11.00 -11.16
C GLU A 309 -21.84 10.72 -12.40
N TYR A 310 -21.27 9.52 -12.53
CA TYR A 310 -20.46 9.11 -13.68
C TYR A 310 -21.24 8.17 -14.64
N PRO A 311 -21.15 8.34 -15.97
CA PRO A 311 -21.95 7.57 -16.95
C PRO A 311 -21.80 6.04 -16.90
N HIS A 312 -20.70 5.53 -16.35
CA HIS A 312 -20.45 4.09 -16.19
C HIS A 312 -20.44 3.63 -14.71
N GLY A 313 -20.93 4.44 -13.76
CA GLY A 313 -20.98 4.11 -12.33
C GLY A 313 -21.60 2.74 -12.03
N ASP A 314 -22.67 2.38 -12.75
CA ASP A 314 -23.35 1.07 -12.66
C ASP A 314 -22.47 -0.14 -13.03
N LYS A 315 -21.42 0.08 -13.84
CA LYS A 315 -20.55 -0.96 -14.40
C LYS A 315 -19.27 -1.14 -13.59
N PHE A 316 -18.89 -0.13 -12.83
CA PHE A 316 -17.76 -0.19 -11.91
C PHE A 316 -18.12 -1.01 -10.67
N VAL A 317 -17.08 -1.56 -10.03
CA VAL A 317 -17.18 -2.21 -8.73
C VAL A 317 -16.41 -1.32 -7.76
N ARG A 318 -17.05 -0.93 -6.65
CA ARG A 318 -16.35 -0.42 -5.48
C ARG A 318 -16.45 -1.48 -4.38
N ALA A 319 -15.52 -1.44 -3.43
CA ALA A 319 -15.62 -2.18 -2.18
C ALA A 319 -15.45 -1.21 -1.01
N THR A 320 -16.18 -1.43 0.08
CA THR A 320 -16.03 -0.69 1.34
C THR A 320 -16.00 -1.65 2.53
N PHE A 321 -15.42 -1.20 3.65
CA PHE A 321 -15.38 -2.03 4.85
C PHE A 321 -16.78 -2.24 5.43
N GLU A 322 -17.62 -1.20 5.42
CA GLU A 322 -18.95 -1.18 6.03
C GLU A 322 -19.95 -2.08 5.32
N THR A 323 -19.82 -2.26 3.99
CA THR A 323 -20.77 -3.04 3.17
C THR A 323 -20.19 -4.38 2.73
N ASP A 324 -18.91 -4.40 2.33
CA ASP A 324 -18.29 -5.57 1.70
C ASP A 324 -17.36 -6.36 2.64
N LEU A 325 -17.11 -5.84 3.86
CA LEU A 325 -16.21 -6.43 4.87
C LEU A 325 -14.78 -6.67 4.36
N CYS A 326 -14.27 -5.73 3.56
CA CYS A 326 -12.92 -5.75 3.00
C CYS A 326 -12.39 -4.33 2.77
N SER A 327 -11.13 -4.23 2.35
CA SER A 327 -10.48 -2.93 2.10
C SER A 327 -11.21 -2.09 1.05
N GLY A 328 -11.11 -0.76 1.19
CA GLY A 328 -11.59 0.20 0.19
C GLY A 328 -10.89 0.00 -1.15
N PHE A 329 -11.67 -0.25 -2.20
CA PHE A 329 -11.13 -0.70 -3.48
C PHE A 329 -12.02 -0.30 -4.66
N PHE A 330 -11.43 -0.24 -5.85
CA PHE A 330 -12.12 0.05 -7.11
C PHE A 330 -11.69 -0.93 -8.22
N VAL A 331 -12.63 -1.36 -9.06
CA VAL A 331 -12.36 -2.19 -10.25
C VAL A 331 -13.21 -1.72 -11.44
N ALA A 332 -12.57 -1.59 -12.58
CA ALA A 332 -13.23 -1.38 -13.88
C ALA A 332 -12.60 -2.30 -14.94
N ILE A 333 -13.42 -2.95 -15.77
CA ILE A 333 -12.94 -3.73 -16.92
C ILE A 333 -13.19 -2.95 -18.20
N LEU A 334 -12.12 -2.65 -18.93
CA LEU A 334 -12.21 -2.14 -20.30
C LEU A 334 -12.17 -3.31 -21.28
N LYS A 335 -13.05 -3.32 -22.27
CA LYS A 335 -13.12 -4.34 -23.32
C LYS A 335 -12.95 -3.72 -24.70
N ARG A 336 -12.02 -4.24 -25.50
CA ARG A 336 -11.82 -3.85 -26.90
C ARG A 336 -13.02 -4.32 -27.74
N ILE A 337 -13.54 -3.44 -28.58
CA ILE A 337 -14.64 -3.72 -29.51
C ILE A 337 -14.02 -4.10 -30.85
N LYS A 338 -14.45 -5.23 -31.41
CA LYS A 338 -14.16 -5.55 -32.81
C LYS A 338 -14.89 -4.55 -33.70
N MET A 339 -14.15 -3.67 -34.37
CA MET A 339 -14.67 -2.81 -35.42
C MET A 339 -15.33 -3.70 -36.47
N LYS A 340 -16.63 -3.52 -36.74
CA LYS A 340 -17.25 -4.14 -37.92
C LYS A 340 -16.51 -3.55 -39.13
N LYS A 341 -15.96 -4.42 -40.00
CA LYS A 341 -15.54 -3.96 -41.34
C LYS A 341 -16.76 -3.33 -41.98
N MET A 342 -16.67 -2.04 -42.27
CA MET A 342 -17.72 -1.36 -43.02
C MET A 342 -17.57 -1.85 -44.45
N ASN A 343 -18.44 -2.78 -44.87
CA ASN A 343 -18.52 -3.19 -46.26
C ASN A 343 -18.80 -1.93 -47.06
N ARG A 344 -17.80 -1.45 -47.81
CA ARG A 344 -18.05 -0.55 -48.92
C ARG A 344 -18.91 -1.35 -49.88
N LYS A 345 -20.20 -1.03 -49.94
CA LYS A 345 -20.97 -1.29 -51.14
C LYS A 345 -20.38 -0.40 -52.21
N GLU A 346 -19.82 -1.02 -53.23
CA GLU A 346 -19.73 -0.41 -54.54
C GLU A 346 -21.14 -0.48 -55.12
N ASP A 347 -21.78 0.68 -55.27
CA ASP A 347 -22.99 0.95 -56.03
C ASP A 347 -22.80 2.38 -56.61
#